data_AF-A0A940HLR6-F1
#
_entry.id   AF-A0A940HLR6-F1
#
_cell.length_a   1.000
_cell.length_b   1.000
_cell.length_c   1.000
_cell.angle_alpha   90.00
_cell.angle_beta   90.00
_cell.angle_gamma   90.00
#
_symmetry.space_group_name_H-M   'P 1'
#
loop_
_entity.id
_entity.type
_entity.pdbx_description
1 polymer ?
#
loop_
_entity_poly.entity_id
_entity_poly.type
_entity_poly.pdbx_seq_one_letter_code
_entity_poly.pdbx_strand_id
1 'polypeptide(L)'
;GEMYLNYAEALNEARNTPGSEVYNSMNAIRNRAGMPDLPAGLNVSQMRDAIRNERRVELAFETHRYFDTHRWKIAAQTDKSPVYGMNVSAGTSLQDVNYYKRTLIEQRVFESPKHYLFPIPQSEIDKNPNMVQNPGW
;
A
#
# COMPACT_ATOMS: atom_id res chain seq x y z
N GLY A 1 9.45 -12.43 -2.18
CA GLY A 1 9.49 -11.59 -0.97
C GLY A 1 8.40 -11.90 0.04
N GLU A 2 7.19 -12.28 -0.37
CA GLU A 2 6.01 -12.22 0.51
C GLU A 2 6.14 -12.94 1.86
N MET A 3 6.64 -14.18 1.91
CA MET A 3 6.77 -14.93 3.16
C MET A 3 7.68 -14.24 4.19
N TYR A 4 8.79 -13.65 3.73
CA TYR A 4 9.67 -12.86 4.58
C TYR A 4 8.96 -11.60 5.11
N LEU A 5 8.18 -10.91 4.27
CA LEU A 5 7.44 -9.71 4.67
C LEU A 5 6.31 -10.02 5.65
N ASN A 6 5.57 -11.11 5.42
CA ASN A 6 4.50 -11.54 6.31
C ASN A 6 5.06 -11.90 7.70
N TYR A 7 6.19 -12.62 7.73
CA TYR A 7 6.88 -12.97 8.97
C TYR A 7 7.45 -11.73 9.70
N ALA A 8 8.10 -10.83 8.95
CA ALA A 8 8.62 -9.57 9.49
C ALA A 8 7.52 -8.69 10.09
N GLU A 9 6.40 -8.53 9.38
CA GLU A 9 5.25 -7.75 9.85
C GLU A 9 4.65 -8.36 11.11
N ALA A 10 4.37 -9.67 11.11
CA ALA A 10 3.80 -10.35 12.26
C ALA A 10 4.68 -10.21 13.52
N LEU A 11 5.98 -10.44 13.39
CA LEU A 11 6.91 -10.32 14.51
C LEU A 11 7.09 -8.88 14.99
N ASN A 12 7.09 -7.90 14.08
CA ASN A 12 7.19 -6.49 14.44
C ASN A 12 5.97 -6.05 15.26
N GLU A 13 4.77 -6.44 14.87
CA GLU A 13 3.53 -6.08 15.58
C GLU A 13 3.33 -6.87 16.88
N ALA A 14 3.85 -8.09 16.97
CA ALA A 14 3.71 -8.93 18.17
C ALA A 14 4.71 -8.59 19.29
N ARG A 15 5.77 -7.84 19.00
CA ARG A 15 6.87 -7.58 19.95
C ARG A 15 6.98 -6.08 20.26
N ASN A 16 7.57 -5.77 21.42
CA ASN A 16 7.83 -4.39 21.83
C ASN A 16 9.06 -3.76 21.13
N THR A 17 9.89 -4.58 20.47
CA THR A 17 11.06 -4.13 19.72
C THR A 17 11.33 -5.07 18.53
N PRO A 18 11.79 -4.57 17.38
CA PRO A 18 12.18 -5.40 16.25
C PRO A 18 13.39 -6.28 16.60
N GLY A 19 13.17 -7.60 16.63
CA GLY A 19 14.22 -8.59 16.86
C GLY A 19 15.07 -8.85 15.62
N SER A 20 16.16 -9.61 15.79
CA SER A 20 17.05 -9.99 14.68
C SER A 20 16.31 -10.71 13.55
N GLU A 21 15.24 -11.45 13.85
CA GLU A 21 14.46 -12.15 12.84
C GLU A 21 13.70 -11.20 11.90
N VAL A 22 13.23 -10.06 12.41
CA VAL A 22 12.60 -9.01 11.60
C VAL A 22 13.63 -8.39 10.65
N TYR A 23 14.80 -8.04 11.20
CA TYR A 23 15.92 -7.51 10.43
C TYR A 23 16.41 -8.50 9.36
N ASN A 24 16.62 -9.77 9.72
CA ASN A 24 17.06 -10.81 8.79
C ASN A 24 16.07 -10.99 7.64
N SER A 25 14.77 -10.96 7.93
CA SER A 25 13.72 -11.10 6.90
C SER A 25 13.69 -9.91 5.95
N MET A 26 13.79 -8.70 6.48
CA MET A 26 13.84 -7.47 5.68
C MET A 26 15.12 -7.40 4.84
N ASN A 27 16.27 -7.65 5.46
CA ASN A 27 17.57 -7.59 4.81
C ASN A 27 17.74 -8.72 3.78
N ALA A 28 17.12 -9.89 3.94
CA ALA A 28 17.12 -10.93 2.90
C ALA A 28 16.51 -10.43 1.58
N ILE A 29 15.40 -9.67 1.64
CA ILE A 29 14.77 -9.08 0.46
C ILE A 29 15.64 -7.98 -0.13
N ARG A 30 16.13 -7.07 0.72
CA ARG A 30 16.93 -5.91 0.33
C ARG A 30 18.24 -6.32 -0.32
N ASN A 31 18.97 -7.26 0.30
CA ASN A 31 20.23 -7.76 -0.23
C ASN A 31 20.06 -8.48 -1.58
N ARG A 32 18.98 -9.25 -1.75
CA ARG A 32 18.67 -9.86 -3.06
C ARG A 32 18.42 -8.79 -4.14
N ALA A 33 17.83 -7.65 -3.77
CA ALA A 33 17.60 -6.53 -4.68
C ALA A 33 18.80 -5.55 -4.80
N GLY A 34 19.94 -5.84 -4.16
CA GLY A 34 21.12 -4.97 -4.17
C GLY A 34 20.99 -3.71 -3.31
N MET A 35 20.04 -3.66 -2.39
CA MET A 35 19.82 -2.55 -1.45
C MET A 35 20.60 -2.78 -0.15
N PRO A 36 21.11 -1.72 0.50
CA PRO A 36 21.79 -1.85 1.78
C PRO A 36 20.84 -2.34 2.87
N ASP A 37 21.41 -2.99 3.89
CA ASP A 37 20.70 -3.38 5.10
C ASP A 37 19.99 -2.19 5.78
N LEU A 38 18.91 -2.49 6.51
CA LEU A 38 18.23 -1.49 7.34
C LEU A 38 19.16 -0.99 8.47
N PRO A 39 19.04 0.29 8.87
CA PRO A 39 19.78 0.81 10.02
C PRO A 39 19.36 0.07 11.31
N ALA A 40 20.34 -0.18 12.18
CA ALA A 40 20.09 -0.80 13.47
C ALA A 40 19.31 0.13 14.42
N GLY A 41 18.59 -0.46 15.38
CA GLY A 41 17.93 0.30 16.46
C GLY A 41 16.61 0.98 16.09
N LEU A 42 15.95 0.55 15.01
CA LEU A 42 14.59 1.01 14.69
C LEU A 42 13.63 0.57 15.78
N ASN A 43 12.75 1.48 16.20
CA ASN A 43 11.60 1.10 17.03
C ASN A 43 10.50 0.43 16.18
N VAL A 44 9.51 -0.14 16.84
CA VAL A 44 8.39 -0.87 16.20
C VAL A 44 7.68 -0.02 15.14
N SER A 45 7.47 1.27 15.39
CA SER A 45 6.81 2.16 14.43
C SER A 45 7.67 2.42 13.20
N GLN A 46 8.96 2.71 13.39
CA GLN A 46 9.89 2.93 12.29
C GLN A 46 10.07 1.67 11.44
N MET A 47 10.17 0.51 12.10
CA MET A 47 10.25 -0.77 11.40
C MET A 47 8.95 -1.10 10.68
N ARG A 48 7.78 -0.78 11.24
CA ARG A 48 6.48 -0.91 10.54
C ARG A 48 6.48 -0.10 9.25
N ASP A 49 6.94 1.14 9.28
CA ASP A 49 7.01 1.99 8.09
C ASP A 49 8.00 1.41 7.05
N ALA A 50 9.15 0.89 7.50
CA ALA A 50 10.10 0.20 6.64
C ALA A 50 9.49 -1.05 5.98
N ILE A 51 8.82 -1.92 6.76
CA ILE A 51 8.11 -3.12 6.26
C ILE A 51 7.04 -2.75 5.24
N ARG A 52 6.20 -1.75 5.54
CA ARG A 52 5.14 -1.29 4.63
C ARG A 52 5.70 -0.74 3.32
N ASN A 53 6.82 -0.02 3.39
CA ASN A 53 7.48 0.51 2.20
C ASN A 53 8.14 -0.62 1.39
N GLU A 54 8.87 -1.53 2.03
CA GLU A 54 9.50 -2.67 1.36
C GLU A 54 8.45 -3.55 0.68
N ARG A 55 7.33 -3.85 1.36
CA ARG A 55 6.21 -4.59 0.78
C ARG A 55 5.60 -3.89 -0.43
N ARG A 56 5.50 -2.55 -0.40
CA ARG A 56 5.00 -1.76 -1.54
C ARG A 56 5.91 -1.85 -2.76
N VAL A 57 7.23 -1.93 -2.56
CA VAL A 57 8.22 -2.01 -3.64
C VAL A 57 8.34 -3.45 -4.15
N GLU A 58 8.55 -4.40 -3.25
CA GLU A 58 8.81 -5.82 -3.55
C GLU A 58 7.64 -6.49 -4.28
N LEU A 59 6.40 -6.14 -3.95
CA LEU A 59 5.18 -6.77 -4.49
C LEU A 59 4.37 -5.81 -5.38
N ALA A 60 5.05 -4.84 -5.98
CA ALA A 60 4.41 -3.89 -6.89
C ALA A 60 3.81 -4.63 -8.09
N PHE A 61 2.55 -4.31 -8.41
CA PHE A 61 1.77 -4.95 -9.48
C PHE A 61 1.40 -6.43 -9.25
N GLU A 62 1.52 -6.93 -8.01
CA GLU A 62 1.16 -8.31 -7.64
C GLU A 62 -0.14 -8.37 -6.81
N THR A 63 -1.08 -7.43 -7.01
CA THR A 63 -2.40 -7.42 -6.36
C THR A 63 -2.39 -7.26 -4.82
N HIS A 64 -1.24 -6.98 -4.20
CA HIS A 64 -1.15 -6.79 -2.74
C HIS A 64 -1.59 -5.41 -2.26
N ARG A 65 -1.25 -4.34 -3.00
CA ARG A 65 -1.37 -2.97 -2.49
C ARG A 65 -2.79 -2.60 -2.06
N TYR A 66 -3.80 -3.03 -2.81
CA TYR A 66 -5.20 -2.80 -2.48
C TYR A 66 -5.54 -3.37 -1.09
N PHE A 67 -5.30 -4.66 -0.88
CA PHE A 67 -5.61 -5.30 0.40
C PHE A 67 -4.74 -4.79 1.55
N ASP A 68 -3.48 -4.48 1.28
CA ASP A 68 -2.56 -3.92 2.27
C ASP A 68 -3.02 -2.56 2.82
N THR A 69 -3.40 -1.61 1.96
CA THR A 69 -3.90 -0.31 2.43
C THR A 69 -5.21 -0.43 3.22
N HIS A 70 -6.05 -1.40 2.85
CA HIS A 70 -7.35 -1.64 3.48
C HIS A 70 -7.20 -2.27 4.87
N ARG A 71 -6.41 -3.34 5.00
CA ARG A 71 -6.19 -4.01 6.30
C ARG A 71 -5.42 -3.14 7.29
N TRP A 72 -4.51 -2.30 6.80
CA TRP A 72 -3.80 -1.32 7.62
C TRP A 72 -4.62 -0.07 7.95
N LYS A 73 -5.84 0.04 7.42
CA LYS A 73 -6.71 1.22 7.54
C LYS A 73 -6.04 2.52 7.09
N ILE A 74 -5.15 2.45 6.10
CA ILE A 74 -4.50 3.62 5.49
C ILE A 74 -5.05 4.01 4.11
N ALA A 75 -6.05 3.28 3.60
CA ALA A 75 -6.67 3.57 2.30
C ALA A 75 -7.33 4.96 2.25
N ALA A 76 -7.93 5.43 3.35
CA ALA A 76 -8.47 6.79 3.45
C ALA A 76 -7.41 7.91 3.35
N GLN A 77 -6.12 7.59 3.43
CA GLN A 77 -5.02 8.51 3.22
C GLN A 77 -4.39 8.28 1.84
N THR A 78 -4.18 7.01 1.49
CA THR A 78 -3.42 6.61 0.30
C THR A 78 -4.25 6.51 -0.97
N ASP A 79 -5.46 5.96 -0.88
CA ASP A 79 -6.29 5.65 -2.06
C ASP A 79 -7.15 6.85 -2.48
N LYS A 80 -7.34 7.86 -1.61
CA LYS A 80 -7.84 9.20 -2.01
C LYS A 80 -6.77 10.13 -2.55
N SER A 81 -5.49 9.76 -2.45
CA SER A 81 -4.41 10.68 -2.83
C SER A 81 -4.43 10.93 -4.34
N PRO A 82 -4.22 12.18 -4.78
CA PRO A 82 -4.06 12.48 -6.20
C PRO A 82 -2.88 11.70 -6.81
N VAL A 83 -3.09 11.16 -7.99
CA VAL A 83 -2.04 10.49 -8.76
C VAL A 83 -1.43 11.48 -9.72
N TYR A 84 -0.10 11.53 -9.69
CA TYR A 84 0.68 12.39 -10.55
C TYR A 84 1.52 11.56 -11.49
N GLY A 85 1.81 12.14 -12.64
CA GLY A 85 2.69 11.60 -13.65
C GLY A 85 3.25 12.71 -14.52
N MET A 86 3.73 12.31 -15.70
CA MET A 86 4.25 13.22 -16.73
C MET A 86 3.19 13.40 -17.81
N ASN A 87 3.21 14.53 -18.52
CA ASN A 87 2.25 14.79 -19.58
C ASN A 87 2.85 14.49 -20.95
N VAL A 88 2.52 13.33 -21.53
CA VAL A 88 2.97 12.90 -22.87
C VAL A 88 2.48 13.78 -24.00
N SER A 89 1.42 14.57 -23.78
CA SER A 89 0.86 15.51 -24.75
C SER A 89 1.38 16.94 -24.57
N ALA A 90 2.27 17.18 -23.61
CA ALA A 90 2.87 18.49 -23.41
C ALA A 90 4.03 18.74 -24.39
N GLY A 91 4.15 19.98 -24.83
CA GLY A 91 5.25 20.44 -25.67
C GLY A 91 5.03 20.21 -27.17
N THR A 92 6.08 20.47 -27.95
CA THR A 92 6.05 20.36 -29.43
C THR A 92 7.01 19.30 -29.98
N SER A 93 7.76 18.62 -29.12
CA SER A 93 8.70 17.56 -29.50
C SER A 93 8.95 16.56 -28.36
N LEU A 94 9.55 15.40 -28.67
CA LEU A 94 9.86 14.35 -27.70
C LEU A 94 10.85 14.76 -26.60
N GLN A 95 11.59 15.86 -26.77
CA GLN A 95 12.58 16.35 -25.81
C GLN A 95 12.12 17.62 -25.08
N ASP A 96 10.86 18.03 -25.28
CA ASP A 96 10.35 19.25 -24.69
C ASP A 96 10.36 19.16 -23.15
N VAL A 97 10.96 20.15 -22.49
CA VAL A 97 11.04 20.24 -21.03
C VAL A 97 9.66 20.23 -20.36
N ASN A 98 8.61 20.63 -21.07
CA ASN A 98 7.23 20.60 -20.57
C ASN A 98 6.72 19.18 -20.30
N TYR A 99 7.26 18.15 -20.99
CA TYR A 99 6.99 16.75 -20.63
C TYR A 99 7.37 16.46 -19.19
N TYR A 100 8.49 17.05 -18.72
CA TYR A 100 9.07 16.81 -17.40
C TYR A 100 8.34 17.52 -16.24
N LYS A 101 7.20 18.18 -16.51
CA LYS A 101 6.39 18.82 -15.47
C LYS A 101 5.45 17.82 -14.82
N ARG A 102 5.54 17.70 -13.50
CA ARG A 102 4.62 16.89 -12.69
C ARG A 102 3.18 17.38 -12.88
N THR A 103 2.34 16.50 -13.43
CA THR A 103 0.97 16.78 -13.82
C THR A 103 0.02 15.88 -13.05
N LEU A 104 -1.12 16.42 -12.61
CA LEU A 104 -2.20 15.63 -12.02
C LEU A 104 -2.83 14.76 -13.12
N ILE A 105 -2.80 13.45 -12.94
CA ILE A 105 -3.36 12.47 -13.88
C ILE A 105 -4.74 12.01 -13.44
N GLU A 106 -4.93 11.83 -12.14
CA GLU A 106 -6.17 11.30 -11.59
C GLU A 106 -6.42 11.89 -10.21
N GLN A 107 -7.62 12.46 -10.01
CA GLN A 107 -8.13 12.81 -8.69
C GLN A 107 -8.97 11.65 -8.18
N ARG A 108 -8.47 10.95 -7.15
CA ARG A 108 -9.14 9.78 -6.58
C ARG A 108 -10.08 10.16 -5.45
N VAL A 109 -11.07 9.30 -5.21
CA VAL A 109 -12.04 9.42 -4.12
C VAL A 109 -11.98 8.17 -3.26
N PHE A 110 -11.88 8.37 -1.94
CA PHE A 110 -12.07 7.31 -0.96
C PHE A 110 -12.95 7.83 0.18
N GLU A 111 -14.12 7.23 0.34
CA GLU A 111 -15.08 7.55 1.40
C GLU A 111 -14.96 6.52 2.52
N SER A 112 -14.58 6.95 3.72
CA SER A 112 -14.52 6.08 4.90
C SER A 112 -15.80 6.24 5.73
N PRO A 113 -16.46 5.14 6.16
CA PRO A 113 -15.99 3.74 6.11
C PRO A 113 -16.32 2.98 4.82
N LYS A 114 -17.18 3.53 3.96
CA LYS A 114 -17.77 2.89 2.77
C LYS A 114 -16.78 2.10 1.90
N HIS A 115 -15.74 2.75 1.36
CA HIS A 115 -14.82 2.13 0.40
C HIS A 115 -13.84 1.12 1.02
N TYR A 116 -13.89 0.85 2.33
CA TYR A 116 -13.12 -0.25 2.93
C TYR A 116 -13.72 -1.63 2.66
N LEU A 117 -14.99 -1.71 2.28
CA LEU A 117 -15.69 -2.95 1.98
C LEU A 117 -16.40 -2.81 0.63
N PHE A 118 -16.49 -3.90 -0.12
CA PHE A 118 -17.29 -3.92 -1.35
C PHE A 118 -18.79 -3.86 -1.01
N PRO A 119 -19.62 -3.18 -1.82
CA PRO A 119 -21.06 -3.24 -1.64
C PRO A 119 -21.55 -4.67 -1.85
N ILE A 120 -22.50 -5.09 -1.03
CA ILE A 120 -23.28 -6.30 -1.29
C ILE A 120 -24.25 -5.97 -2.43
N PRO A 121 -24.34 -6.79 -3.50
CA PRO A 121 -25.28 -6.54 -4.59
C PRO A 121 -26.71 -6.41 -4.08
N GLN A 122 -27.43 -5.38 -4.53
CA GLN A 122 -28.81 -5.10 -4.06
C GLN A 122 -29.74 -6.31 -4.24
N SER A 123 -29.59 -7.05 -5.35
CA SER A 123 -30.39 -8.26 -5.59
C SER A 123 -30.17 -9.37 -4.57
N GLU A 124 -29.02 -9.43 -3.90
CA GLU A 124 -28.77 -10.41 -2.83
C GLU A 124 -29.41 -9.96 -1.50
N ILE A 125 -29.45 -8.65 -1.24
CA ILE A 125 -30.17 -8.08 -0.10
C ILE A 125 -31.68 -8.30 -0.26
N ASP A 126 -32.22 -8.04 -1.44
CA ASP A 126 -33.65 -8.19 -1.72
C ASP A 126 -34.11 -9.66 -1.57
N LYS A 127 -33.23 -10.63 -1.86
CA LYS A 127 -33.50 -12.07 -1.69
C LYS A 127 -33.48 -12.52 -0.22
N ASN A 128 -32.69 -11.88 0.64
CA ASN A 128 -32.52 -12.27 2.02
C ASN A 128 -32.76 -11.08 2.96
N PRO A 129 -33.97 -10.94 3.54
CA PRO A 129 -34.31 -9.83 4.45
C PRO A 129 -33.43 -9.72 5.70
N ASN A 130 -32.66 -10.76 6.05
CA ASN A 130 -31.72 -10.73 7.18
C ASN A 130 -30.32 -10.22 6.77
N MET A 131 -30.07 -10.02 5.48
CA MET A 131 -28.80 -9.52 4.96
C MET A 131 -28.77 -7.99 5.08
N VAL A 132 -27.78 -7.47 5.80
CA VAL A 132 -27.58 -6.04 6.01
C VAL A 132 -26.41 -5.57 5.14
N GLN A 133 -26.57 -4.41 4.52
CA GLN A 133 -25.54 -3.79 3.69
C GLN A 133 -24.28 -3.41 4.51
N ASN A 134 -23.14 -3.38 3.85
CA ASN A 134 -21.90 -2.85 4.42
C ASN A 134 -22.02 -1.34 4.73
N PRO A 135 -21.36 -0.83 5.79
CA PRO A 135 -21.53 0.55 6.24
C PRO A 135 -21.28 1.59 5.14
N GLY A 136 -22.29 2.45 4.88
CA GLY A 136 -22.20 3.56 3.93
C GLY A 136 -22.52 3.23 2.47
N TRP A 137 -22.82 1.96 2.18
CA TRP A 137 -23.37 1.52 0.88
C TRP A 137 -24.89 1.40 0.92
#